data_AF-A0A8J3C9Z5-F1
#
_entry.id   AF-A0A8J3C9Z5-F1
#
_cell.length_a   1.000
_cell.length_b   1.000
_cell.length_c   1.000
_cell.angle_alpha   90.00
_cell.angle_beta   90.00
_cell.angle_gamma   90.00
#
_symmetry.space_group_name_H-M   'P 1'
#
loop_
_entity.id
_entity.type
_entity.pdbx_description
1 polymer ?
#
loop_
_entity_poly.entity_id
_entity_poly.type
_entity_poly.pdbx_seq_one_letter_code
_entity_poly.pdbx_strand_id
1 'polypeptide(L)'
;MAKNETAAPVVALLRLAEEKACTGYLAARKAQMRLGARVMSLRQLVTEHPSRTDYRAAWNAAALAFYDAVQRTRLAYAAWHRAQVRTDAKWTATESRVRTFQRLGASPRTAVIRSIPSAAVSCGEDVPGGEAA
;
A
#
# COMPACT_ATOMS: atom_id res chain seq x y z
N MET A 1 23.36 -33.89 -1.46
CA MET A 1 21.98 -33.37 -1.34
C MET A 1 22.00 -32.18 -0.39
N ALA A 2 21.91 -30.94 -0.88
CA ALA A 2 21.99 -29.73 -0.03
C ALA A 2 21.40 -28.47 -0.73
N LYS A 3 20.30 -28.60 -1.48
CA LYS A 3 19.70 -27.46 -2.21
C LYS A 3 18.45 -26.85 -1.55
N ASN A 4 17.90 -27.48 -0.51
CA ASN A 4 16.63 -27.05 0.09
C ASN A 4 16.77 -26.31 1.44
N GLU A 5 17.86 -26.48 2.19
CA GLU A 5 18.07 -25.78 3.48
C GLU A 5 18.28 -24.27 3.32
N THR A 6 18.74 -23.80 2.15
CA THR A 6 19.03 -22.38 1.91
C THR A 6 17.82 -21.57 1.42
N ALA A 7 16.72 -22.21 1.01
CA ALA A 7 15.56 -21.51 0.46
C ALA A 7 14.63 -20.93 1.54
N ALA A 8 14.38 -21.67 2.62
CA ALA A 8 13.59 -21.24 3.76
C ALA A 8 14.14 -19.97 4.47
N PRO A 9 15.46 -19.86 4.77
CA PRO A 9 16.01 -18.65 5.38
C PRO A 9 15.93 -17.42 4.47
N VAL A 10 16.05 -17.59 3.15
CA VAL A 10 15.96 -16.46 2.19
C VAL A 10 14.53 -15.92 2.11
N VAL A 11 13.52 -16.78 2.10
CA VAL A 11 12.11 -16.35 2.11
C VAL A 11 11.77 -15.61 3.40
N ALA A 12 12.26 -16.09 4.56
CA ALA A 12 12.07 -15.43 5.84
C ALA A 12 12.70 -14.03 5.88
N LEU A 13 13.92 -13.86 5.35
CA LEU A 13 14.58 -12.55 5.25
C LEU A 13 13.82 -11.58 4.33
N LEU A 14 13.26 -12.07 3.22
CA LEU A 14 12.45 -11.25 2.31
C LEU A 14 11.13 -10.79 2.97
N ARG A 15 10.46 -11.69 3.71
CA ARG A 15 9.26 -11.33 4.50
C ARG A 15 9.57 -10.28 5.56
N LEU A 16 10.67 -10.43 6.30
CA LEU A 16 11.09 -9.41 7.27
C LEU A 16 11.38 -8.04 6.61
N ALA A 17 12.01 -8.05 5.42
CA ALA A 17 12.28 -6.83 4.67
C ALA A 17 10.98 -6.15 4.19
N GLU A 18 10.00 -6.96 3.75
CA GLU A 18 8.66 -6.50 3.38
C GLU A 18 7.92 -5.87 4.57
N GLU A 19 7.90 -6.53 5.72
CA GLU A 19 7.26 -6.02 6.95
C GLU A 19 7.87 -4.68 7.39
N LYS A 20 9.21 -4.56 7.35
CA LYS A 20 9.89 -3.29 7.63
C LYS A 20 9.51 -2.19 6.64
N ALA A 21 9.43 -2.51 5.35
CA ALA A 21 9.01 -1.56 4.32
C ALA A 21 7.55 -1.14 4.49
N CYS A 22 6.65 -2.08 4.82
CA CYS A 22 5.25 -1.83 5.12
C CYS A 22 5.11 -0.89 6.33
N THR A 23 5.84 -1.16 7.41
CA THR A 23 5.89 -0.31 8.60
C THR A 23 6.31 1.13 8.25
N GLY A 24 7.34 1.28 7.41
CA GLY A 24 7.79 2.58 6.92
C GLY A 24 6.71 3.31 6.09
N TYR A 25 6.02 2.58 5.20
CA TYR A 25 4.91 3.12 4.43
C TYR A 25 3.75 3.58 5.32
N LEU A 26 3.32 2.77 6.30
CA LEU A 26 2.24 3.12 7.21
C LEU A 26 2.59 4.34 8.07
N ALA A 27 3.84 4.43 8.54
CA ALA A 27 4.32 5.60 9.27
C ALA A 27 4.27 6.88 8.40
N ALA A 28 4.74 6.79 7.15
CA ALA A 28 4.67 7.90 6.19
C ALA A 28 3.22 8.31 5.90
N ARG A 29 2.33 7.33 5.69
CA ARG A 29 0.90 7.56 5.44
C ARG A 29 0.21 8.24 6.61
N LYS A 30 0.49 7.82 7.84
CA LYS A 30 -0.03 8.46 9.06
C LYS A 30 0.43 9.92 9.16
N ALA A 31 1.70 10.19 8.86
CA ALA A 31 2.23 11.56 8.84
C ALA A 31 1.55 12.41 7.74
N GLN A 32 1.38 11.87 6.54
CA GLN A 32 0.65 12.53 5.44
C GLN A 32 -0.78 12.91 5.86
N MET A 33 -1.52 11.99 6.49
CA MET A 33 -2.89 12.27 6.94
C MET A 33 -2.95 13.37 8.00
N ARG A 34 -2.03 13.35 8.97
CA ARG A 34 -1.93 14.42 9.99
C ARG A 34 -1.66 15.78 9.37
N LEU A 35 -0.75 15.84 8.40
CA LEU A 35 -0.44 17.09 7.68
C LEU A 35 -1.63 17.54 6.81
N GLY A 36 -2.33 16.61 6.17
CA GLY A 36 -3.55 16.91 5.41
C GLY A 36 -4.64 17.54 6.28
N ALA A 37 -4.88 16.96 7.46
CA ALA A 37 -5.81 17.54 8.43
C ALA A 37 -5.41 18.96 8.86
N ARG A 38 -4.11 19.19 9.08
CA ARG A 38 -3.57 20.53 9.41
C ARG A 38 -3.79 21.54 8.27
N VAL A 39 -3.57 21.14 7.03
CA VAL A 39 -3.83 21.99 5.85
C VAL A 39 -5.30 22.39 5.78
N MET A 40 -6.22 21.45 5.98
CA MET A 40 -7.66 21.73 5.95
C MET A 40 -8.08 22.67 7.08
N SER A 41 -7.57 22.47 8.29
CA SER A 41 -7.84 23.36 9.43
C SER A 41 -7.31 24.78 9.19
N LEU A 42 -6.10 24.93 8.65
CA LEU A 42 -5.55 26.26 8.33
C LEU A 42 -6.28 26.92 7.16
N ARG A 43 -6.72 26.16 6.17
CA ARG A 43 -7.56 26.67 5.08
C ARG A 43 -8.88 27.23 5.60
N GLN A 44 -9.48 26.58 6.59
CA GLN A 44 -10.69 27.08 7.24
C GLN A 44 -10.42 28.45 7.89
N LEU A 45 -9.34 28.59 8.66
CA LEU A 45 -8.96 29.87 9.27
C LEU A 45 -8.69 30.98 8.24
N VAL A 46 -8.08 30.65 7.10
CA VAL A 46 -7.88 31.61 5.99
C VAL A 46 -9.23 32.04 5.39
N THR A 47 -10.19 31.12 5.27
CA THR A 47 -11.53 31.40 4.76
C THR A 47 -12.32 32.30 5.71
N GLU A 48 -12.24 32.03 7.02
CA GLU A 48 -12.92 32.81 8.07
C GLU A 48 -12.29 34.20 8.27
N HIS A 49 -10.98 34.32 8.04
CA HIS A 49 -10.22 35.56 8.27
C HIS A 49 -9.30 35.90 7.08
N PRO A 50 -9.85 36.30 5.92
CA PRO A 50 -9.08 36.46 4.69
C PRO A 50 -8.02 37.57 4.73
N SER A 51 -8.23 38.59 5.58
CA SER A 51 -7.28 39.70 5.76
C SER A 51 -6.03 39.30 6.55
N ARG A 52 -6.07 38.20 7.30
CA ARG A 52 -4.97 37.72 8.14
C ARG A 52 -3.86 37.06 7.31
N THR A 53 -2.78 37.81 7.10
CA THR A 53 -1.60 37.36 6.33
C THR A 53 -0.83 36.23 7.03
N ASP A 54 -0.84 36.22 8.36
CA ASP A 54 -0.23 35.18 9.21
C ASP A 54 -0.88 33.81 8.98
N TYR A 55 -2.21 33.75 8.87
CA TYR A 55 -2.93 32.52 8.56
C TYR A 55 -2.62 31.99 7.15
N ARG A 56 -2.54 32.89 6.17
CA ARG A 56 -2.14 32.53 4.79
C ARG A 56 -0.71 31.99 4.75
N ALA A 57 0.23 32.62 5.46
CA ALA A 57 1.60 32.15 5.55
C ALA A 57 1.69 30.77 6.21
N ALA A 58 0.97 30.56 7.32
CA ALA A 58 0.91 29.27 8.01
C ALA A 58 0.28 28.17 7.13
N TRP A 59 -0.79 28.50 6.40
CA TRP A 59 -1.43 27.57 5.45
C TRP A 59 -0.48 27.17 4.32
N ASN A 60 0.22 28.12 3.71
CA ASN A 60 1.21 27.84 2.66
C ASN A 60 2.34 26.93 3.16
N ALA A 61 2.88 27.21 4.35
CA ALA A 61 3.91 26.36 4.95
C ALA A 61 3.40 24.93 5.23
N ALA A 62 2.17 24.80 5.72
CA ALA A 62 1.55 23.49 5.93
C ALA A 62 1.28 22.75 4.61
N ALA A 63 0.88 23.46 3.55
CA ALA A 63 0.65 22.89 2.23
C ALA A 63 1.94 22.33 1.60
N LEU A 64 3.05 23.06 1.72
CA LEU A 64 4.38 22.57 1.31
C LEU A 64 4.77 21.31 2.08
N ALA A 65 4.65 21.32 3.41
CA ALA A 65 4.96 20.15 4.24
C ALA A 65 4.07 18.94 3.89
N PHE A 66 2.79 19.17 3.58
CA PHE A 66 1.89 18.12 3.12
C PHE A 66 2.33 17.55 1.77
N TYR A 67 2.72 18.39 0.81
CA TYR A 67 3.22 17.95 -0.49
C TYR A 67 4.47 17.07 -0.35
N ASP A 68 5.43 17.46 0.49
CA ASP A 68 6.61 16.66 0.79
C ASP A 68 6.24 15.30 1.43
N ALA A 69 5.22 15.29 2.29
CA ALA A 69 4.73 14.05 2.90
C ALA A 69 4.03 13.15 1.88
N VAL A 70 3.33 13.70 0.89
CA VAL A 70 2.78 12.95 -0.25
C VAL A 70 3.92 12.26 -1.01
N GLN A 71 4.99 12.98 -1.35
CA GLN A 71 6.11 12.40 -2.09
C GLN A 71 6.83 11.31 -1.28
N ARG A 72 7.10 11.56 0.00
CA ARG A 72 7.66 10.53 0.91
C ARG A 72 6.78 9.28 1.00
N THR A 73 5.47 9.46 1.08
CA THR A 73 4.53 8.33 1.14
C THR A 73 4.53 7.54 -0.18
N ARG A 74 4.57 8.21 -1.33
CA ARG A 74 4.68 7.56 -2.65
C ARG A 74 5.97 6.73 -2.77
N LEU A 75 7.10 7.29 -2.33
CA LEU A 75 8.38 6.58 -2.33
C LEU A 75 8.36 5.36 -1.39
N ALA A 76 7.81 5.52 -0.19
CA ALA A 76 7.68 4.42 0.77
C ALA A 76 6.75 3.30 0.25
N TYR A 77 5.63 3.67 -0.39
CA TYR A 77 4.75 2.72 -1.05
C TYR A 77 5.46 1.95 -2.17
N ALA A 78 6.17 2.65 -3.05
CA ALA A 78 6.94 2.00 -4.12
C ALA A 78 8.01 1.04 -3.57
N ALA A 79 8.66 1.39 -2.46
CA ALA A 79 9.62 0.52 -1.78
C ALA A 79 8.96 -0.73 -1.20
N TRP A 80 7.82 -0.58 -0.52
CA TRP A 80 7.04 -1.71 0.01
C TRP A 80 6.52 -2.62 -1.10
N HIS A 81 5.91 -2.07 -2.16
CA HIS A 81 5.41 -2.84 -3.29
C HIS A 81 6.53 -3.65 -3.97
N ARG A 82 7.71 -3.03 -4.17
CA ARG A 82 8.89 -3.77 -4.70
C ARG A 82 9.39 -4.86 -3.75
N ALA A 83 9.24 -4.69 -2.44
CA ALA A 83 9.59 -5.75 -1.47
C ALA A 83 8.60 -6.91 -1.57
N GLN A 84 7.29 -6.61 -1.59
CA GLN A 84 6.22 -7.60 -1.75
C GLN A 84 6.39 -8.43 -3.03
N VAL A 85 6.60 -7.80 -4.19
CA VAL A 85 6.81 -8.50 -5.47
C VAL A 85 8.03 -9.43 -5.42
N ARG A 86 9.13 -9.01 -4.76
CA ARG A 86 10.32 -9.87 -4.59
C ARG A 86 10.05 -11.06 -3.70
N THR A 87 9.32 -10.85 -2.60
CA THR A 87 8.91 -11.93 -1.70
C THR A 87 8.01 -12.93 -2.42
N ASP A 88 7.00 -12.46 -3.16
CA ASP A 88 6.04 -13.31 -3.87
C ASP A 88 6.70 -14.09 -5.02
N ALA A 89 7.62 -13.46 -5.76
CA ALA A 89 8.43 -14.14 -6.77
C ALA A 89 9.27 -15.27 -6.16
N LYS A 90 9.90 -15.03 -5.00
CA LYS A 90 10.71 -16.06 -4.32
C LYS A 90 9.86 -17.16 -3.73
N TRP A 91 8.70 -16.81 -3.16
CA TRP A 91 7.72 -17.77 -2.66
C TRP A 91 7.25 -18.70 -3.78
N THR A 92 6.84 -18.13 -4.92
CA THR A 92 6.40 -18.88 -6.11
C THR A 92 7.50 -19.78 -6.64
N ALA A 93 8.75 -19.32 -6.72
CA ALA A 93 9.89 -20.14 -7.14
C ALA A 93 10.19 -21.30 -6.17
N THR A 94 9.90 -21.12 -4.88
CA THR A 94 10.09 -22.16 -3.86
C THR A 94 8.95 -23.17 -3.90
N GLU A 95 7.69 -22.73 -3.92
CA GLU A 95 6.52 -23.62 -4.03
C GLU A 95 6.47 -24.37 -5.36
N SER A 96 6.82 -23.73 -6.49
CA SER A 96 6.89 -24.41 -7.79
C SER A 96 7.93 -25.54 -7.78
N ARG A 97 9.11 -25.34 -7.18
CA ARG A 97 10.10 -26.41 -6.98
C ARG A 97 9.56 -27.53 -6.09
N VAL A 98 8.88 -27.22 -4.98
CA VAL A 98 8.26 -28.24 -4.12
C VAL A 98 7.17 -29.01 -4.87
N ARG A 99 6.35 -28.35 -5.69
CA ARG A 99 5.33 -29.00 -6.53
C ARG A 99 5.93 -29.85 -7.65
N THR A 100 7.05 -29.43 -8.25
CA THR A 100 7.79 -30.27 -9.21
C THR A 100 8.34 -31.54 -8.54
N PHE A 101 8.76 -31.45 -7.27
CA PHE A 101 9.16 -32.61 -6.47
C PHE A 101 7.97 -33.47 -5.99
N GLN A 102 6.81 -32.86 -5.68
CA GLN A 102 5.57 -33.58 -5.30
C GLN A 102 4.83 -34.21 -6.48
N ARG A 103 5.26 -34.00 -7.73
CA ARG A 103 4.80 -34.78 -8.90
C ARG A 103 5.35 -36.22 -8.93
N LEU A 104 5.86 -36.70 -7.79
CA LEU A 104 6.12 -38.11 -7.46
C LEU A 104 5.17 -38.64 -6.34
N GLY A 105 4.16 -37.87 -5.93
CA GLY A 105 3.12 -38.34 -5.00
C GLY A 105 2.42 -37.20 -4.23
N ALA A 106 1.22 -36.85 -4.70
CA ALA A 106 0.16 -36.07 -4.04
C ALA A 106 0.44 -34.60 -3.63
N SER A 107 -0.42 -33.68 -4.11
CA SER A 107 -0.42 -32.23 -3.84
C SER A 107 -1.57 -31.84 -2.89
N PRO A 108 -1.31 -31.22 -1.72
CA PRO A 108 -2.36 -30.88 -0.74
C PRO A 108 -2.67 -29.38 -0.67
N ARG A 109 -2.78 -28.66 -1.80
CA ARG A 109 -3.12 -27.21 -1.75
C ARG A 109 -4.21 -26.74 -2.71
N THR A 110 -5.22 -27.59 -2.93
CA THR A 110 -6.49 -27.22 -3.58
C THR A 110 -7.68 -27.21 -2.61
N ALA A 111 -7.47 -27.43 -1.30
CA ALA A 111 -8.58 -27.64 -0.36
C ALA A 111 -9.03 -26.41 0.45
N VAL A 112 -8.36 -25.24 0.41
CA VAL A 112 -8.65 -24.15 1.37
C VAL A 112 -8.81 -22.76 0.74
N ILE A 113 -9.38 -22.66 -0.47
CA ILE A 113 -9.88 -21.37 -0.99
C ILE A 113 -11.26 -21.59 -1.62
N ARG A 114 -12.23 -21.98 -0.79
CA ARG A 114 -13.67 -21.86 -1.05
C ARG A 114 -14.37 -21.39 0.23
N SER A 115 -14.14 -20.15 0.65
CA SER A 115 -15.09 -19.42 1.52
C SER A 115 -14.63 -17.98 1.80
N ILE A 116 -14.46 -17.13 0.77
CA ILE A 116 -14.60 -15.68 0.99
C ILE A 116 -15.39 -15.13 -0.19
N PRO A 117 -16.61 -14.61 0.01
CA PRO A 117 -17.44 -14.11 -1.08
C PRO A 117 -16.84 -12.85 -1.68
N SER A 118 -16.68 -12.90 -2.99
CA SER A 118 -16.40 -11.80 -3.89
C SER A 118 -17.61 -10.86 -3.93
N ALA A 119 -17.50 -9.65 -3.37
CA ALA A 119 -18.24 -8.46 -3.82
C ALA A 119 -17.87 -7.22 -2.98
N ALA A 120 -16.94 -6.41 -3.49
CA ALA A 120 -16.96 -4.94 -3.36
C ALA A 120 -15.79 -4.33 -4.16
N VAL A 121 -15.80 -4.56 -5.48
CA VAL A 121 -15.14 -3.69 -6.44
C VAL A 121 -16.25 -3.10 -7.28
N SER A 122 -16.57 -1.82 -7.06
CA SER A 122 -17.00 -0.92 -8.13
C SER A 122 -16.94 0.53 -7.63
N CYS A 123 -16.01 1.29 -8.18
CA CYS A 123 -16.01 2.76 -8.15
C CYS A 123 -15.95 3.24 -9.60
N GLY A 124 -16.96 4.03 -10.00
CA GLY A 124 -17.00 4.89 -11.20
C GLY A 124 -17.21 4.16 -12.52
N GLU A 125 -17.93 4.63 -13.53
CA GLU A 125 -18.61 5.90 -13.92
C GLU A 125 -19.77 5.42 -14.86
N ASP A 126 -20.93 6.06 -15.03
CA ASP A 126 -21.19 7.27 -15.82
C ASP A 126 -22.71 7.53 -15.84
N VAL A 127 -23.10 8.80 -15.86
CA VAL A 127 -24.46 9.30 -16.13
C VAL A 127 -24.62 9.51 -17.64
N PRO A 128 -25.76 9.17 -18.24
CA PRO A 128 -26.46 10.22 -19.01
C PRO A 128 -28.00 10.12 -18.95
N GLY A 129 -28.64 11.29 -19.03
CA GLY A 129 -29.87 11.48 -19.80
C GLY A 129 -31.18 11.08 -19.12
N GLY A 130 -31.72 11.98 -18.29
CA GLY A 130 -33.16 12.06 -18.11
C GLY A 130 -33.77 12.91 -19.23
N GLU A 131 -34.69 12.35 -20.01
CA GLU A 131 -35.80 13.11 -20.58
C GLU A 131 -37.01 12.20 -20.85
N ALA A 132 -38.14 12.62 -20.27
CA ALA A 132 -39.55 12.39 -20.56
C ALA A 132 -40.04 11.17 -21.38
N ALA A 133 -40.97 10.43 -20.77
CA ALA A 133 -42.35 10.23 -21.27
C ALA A 133 -43.27 9.83 -20.12
#